data_AF-A0A968NUV9-F1
#
_entry.id   AF-A0A968NUV9-F1
#
_cell.length_a   1.000
_cell.length_b   1.000
_cell.length_c   1.000
_cell.angle_alpha   90.00
_cell.angle_beta   90.00
_cell.angle_gamma   90.00
#
_symmetry.space_group_name_H-M   'P 1'
#
loop_
_entity.id
_entity.type
_entity.pdbx_description
1 polymer ?
#
loop_
_entity_poly.entity_id
_entity_poly.type
_entity_poly.pdbx_seq_one_letter_code
_entity_poly.pdbx_strand_id
1 'polypeptide(L)'
;MDVAMATRSQTVLKCGMSAIALLSIALTGAPAAAQTAKQFSIFENLTLSPNFSPNPATVRGISGGARPAAEIAGRADTATGPCVGFVDEQPDHTMELTQFFNYLSLQVQSPEDTTMVIRGPGGSWCNDDYENANPGIAGQWLSGTYQIWIGSYERDRYTPYVIRVTNQR
;
A
#
# COMPACT_ATOMS: atom_id res chain seq x y z
N MET A 1 -72.60 13.22 40.00
CA MET A 1 -71.66 14.32 39.75
C MET A 1 -71.14 14.10 38.35
N ASP A 2 -71.98 14.35 37.37
CA ASP A 2 -72.01 15.58 36.54
C ASP A 2 -71.44 15.16 35.18
N VAL A 3 -71.94 15.51 34.01
CA VAL A 3 -73.03 16.38 33.57
C VAL A 3 -73.31 15.93 32.11
N ALA A 4 -74.58 16.04 31.71
CA ALA A 4 -75.12 16.54 30.44
C ALA A 4 -74.14 16.82 29.26
N MET A 5 -74.49 16.88 27.99
CA MET A 5 -75.71 16.78 27.19
C MET A 5 -75.27 17.26 25.79
N ALA A 6 -76.01 16.82 24.79
CA ALA A 6 -75.83 17.14 23.38
C ALA A 6 -75.66 18.64 23.09
N THR A 7 -74.98 18.98 21.98
CA THR A 7 -75.65 19.67 20.86
C THR A 7 -74.81 19.62 19.58
N ARG A 8 -75.47 19.28 18.46
CA ARG A 8 -74.99 19.56 17.10
C ARG A 8 -75.15 21.05 16.82
N SER A 9 -74.18 21.64 16.12
CA SER A 9 -74.40 22.85 15.34
C SER A 9 -73.84 22.64 13.93
N GLN A 10 -74.71 22.80 12.93
CA GLN A 10 -74.36 22.82 11.52
C GLN A 10 -74.17 24.28 11.11
N THR A 11 -73.07 24.62 10.43
CA THR A 11 -73.12 25.71 9.45
C THR A 11 -72.24 25.37 8.26
N VAL A 12 -72.88 25.37 7.10
CA VAL A 12 -72.33 25.21 5.76
C VAL A 12 -71.54 26.47 5.39
N LEU A 13 -70.38 26.35 4.73
CA LEU A 13 -69.95 27.36 3.77
C LEU A 13 -69.15 26.69 2.64
N LYS A 14 -69.76 26.66 1.44
CA LYS A 14 -69.08 26.38 0.17
C LYS A 14 -68.22 27.59 -0.17
N CYS A 15 -66.95 27.39 -0.54
CA CYS A 15 -66.26 28.34 -1.39
C CYS A 15 -65.08 27.69 -2.12
N GLY A 16 -65.02 27.88 -3.44
CA GLY A 16 -63.77 27.89 -4.21
C GLY A 16 -63.34 26.59 -4.87
N MET A 17 -63.78 26.39 -6.11
CA MET A 17 -62.99 25.65 -7.09
C MET A 17 -61.65 26.38 -7.29
N SER A 18 -60.52 25.70 -7.15
CA SER A 18 -59.25 26.15 -7.73
C SER A 18 -58.50 24.97 -8.31
N ALA A 19 -58.12 25.14 -9.57
CA ALA A 19 -57.55 24.15 -10.45
C ALA A 19 -56.22 23.61 -9.91
N ILE A 20 -56.07 22.28 -9.90
CA ILE A 20 -54.78 21.62 -9.68
C ILE A 20 -54.00 21.76 -10.99
N ALA A 21 -53.13 22.77 -11.07
CA ALA A 21 -52.13 22.85 -12.11
C ALA A 21 -50.98 21.89 -11.75
N LEU A 22 -50.89 20.76 -12.45
CA LEU A 22 -49.75 19.83 -12.37
C LEU A 22 -48.50 20.53 -12.94
N LEU A 23 -47.67 21.08 -12.06
CA LEU A 23 -46.36 21.62 -12.41
C LEU A 23 -45.34 20.48 -12.45
N SER A 24 -45.10 19.94 -13.64
CA SER A 24 -44.05 18.94 -13.89
C SER A 24 -42.68 19.58 -13.67
N ILE A 25 -42.10 19.39 -12.47
CA ILE A 25 -40.71 19.78 -12.22
C ILE A 25 -39.82 18.76 -12.94
N ALA A 26 -39.23 19.16 -14.07
CA ALA A 26 -38.18 18.39 -14.72
C ALA A 26 -36.90 18.52 -13.88
N LEU A 27 -36.57 17.48 -13.10
CA LEU A 27 -35.26 17.34 -12.46
C LEU A 27 -34.24 17.06 -13.56
N THR A 28 -33.55 18.09 -14.05
CA THR A 28 -32.34 17.92 -14.85
C THR A 28 -31.20 17.51 -13.91
N GLY A 29 -31.01 16.21 -13.71
CA GLY A 29 -29.83 15.70 -13.00
C GLY A 29 -28.58 15.98 -13.83
N ALA A 30 -27.65 16.78 -13.30
CA ALA A 30 -26.32 16.91 -13.87
C ALA A 30 -25.59 15.55 -13.76
N PRO A 31 -24.78 15.14 -14.76
CA PRO A 31 -23.97 13.94 -14.62
C PRO A 31 -22.92 14.17 -13.54
N ALA A 32 -23.00 13.39 -12.46
CA ALA A 32 -21.94 13.30 -11.47
C ALA A 32 -20.72 12.65 -12.13
N ALA A 33 -19.64 13.43 -12.32
CA ALA A 33 -18.36 12.89 -12.71
C ALA A 33 -17.78 12.09 -11.52
N ALA A 34 -17.87 10.76 -11.58
CA ALA A 34 -17.17 9.89 -10.63
C ALA A 34 -15.66 10.03 -10.86
N GLN A 35 -14.95 10.62 -9.89
CA GLN A 35 -13.50 10.63 -9.89
C GLN A 35 -13.00 9.23 -9.54
N THR A 36 -12.35 8.55 -10.48
CA THR A 36 -11.69 7.28 -10.22
C THR A 36 -10.54 7.52 -9.25
N ALA A 37 -10.72 7.19 -7.98
CA ALA A 37 -9.64 7.18 -7.01
C ALA A 37 -8.59 6.15 -7.48
N LYS A 38 -7.35 6.59 -7.71
CA LYS A 38 -6.23 5.65 -7.88
C LYS A 38 -6.09 4.90 -6.56
N GLN A 39 -6.42 3.61 -6.57
CA GLN A 39 -6.19 2.73 -5.43
C GLN A 39 -4.68 2.50 -5.34
N PHE A 40 -4.05 3.13 -4.35
CA PHE A 40 -2.65 2.88 -4.02
C PHE A 40 -2.59 1.55 -3.29
N SER A 41 -1.98 0.54 -3.91
CA SER A 41 -1.65 -0.69 -3.19
C SER A 41 -0.52 -0.39 -2.23
N ILE A 42 -0.66 -0.80 -0.96
CA ILE A 42 0.42 -0.63 0.01
C ILE A 42 1.61 -1.54 -0.29
N PHE A 43 1.41 -2.61 -1.05
CA PHE A 43 2.46 -3.50 -1.54
C PHE A 43 2.36 -3.58 -3.05
N GLU A 44 3.41 -3.16 -3.74
CA GLU A 44 3.48 -3.14 -5.20
C GLU A 44 4.61 -4.05 -5.68
N ASN A 45 4.33 -4.81 -6.73
CA ASN A 45 5.36 -5.56 -7.46
C ASN A 45 6.02 -4.64 -8.49
N LEU A 46 7.28 -4.93 -8.78
CA LEU A 46 8.09 -4.17 -9.74
C LEU A 46 8.43 -5.05 -10.94
N THR A 47 8.30 -4.52 -12.14
CA THR A 47 8.92 -5.10 -13.34
C THR A 47 9.85 -4.06 -13.94
N LEU A 48 11.15 -4.32 -13.94
CA LEU A 48 12.19 -3.36 -14.33
C LEU A 48 13.02 -3.87 -15.50
N SER A 49 13.36 -2.95 -16.40
CA SER A 49 14.40 -3.12 -17.42
C SER A 49 15.48 -2.06 -17.22
N PRO A 50 16.69 -2.24 -17.77
CA PRO A 50 17.67 -1.16 -17.81
C PRO A 50 17.04 0.13 -18.37
N ASN A 51 17.35 1.27 -17.74
CA ASN A 51 16.79 2.59 -18.06
C ASN A 51 15.28 2.75 -17.78
N PHE A 52 14.74 2.00 -16.82
CA PHE A 52 13.37 2.20 -16.34
C PHE A 52 13.10 3.67 -15.96
N SER A 53 11.84 4.09 -16.11
CA SER A 53 11.36 5.41 -15.73
C SER A 53 10.02 5.27 -15.00
N PRO A 54 9.77 6.00 -13.90
CA PRO A 54 10.69 6.96 -13.27
C PRO A 54 11.90 6.30 -12.60
N ASN A 55 12.98 7.06 -12.45
CA ASN A 55 14.20 6.67 -11.72
C ASN A 55 14.55 7.78 -10.71
N PRO A 56 14.49 7.55 -9.39
CA PRO A 56 14.19 6.27 -8.73
C PRO A 56 12.78 5.75 -9.00
N ALA A 57 12.64 4.43 -9.11
CA ALA A 57 11.35 3.77 -8.91
C ALA A 57 11.14 3.61 -7.40
N THR A 58 9.90 3.69 -6.95
CA THR A 58 9.58 3.61 -5.52
C THR A 58 8.43 2.65 -5.28
N VAL A 59 8.60 1.77 -4.29
CA VAL A 59 7.50 1.03 -3.68
C VAL A 59 7.46 1.32 -2.19
N ARG A 60 6.32 1.03 -1.56
CA ARG A 60 6.07 1.33 -0.14
C ARG A 60 5.62 0.05 0.54
N GLY A 61 5.60 0.04 1.86
CA GLY A 61 5.06 -1.06 2.65
C GLY A 61 5.12 -0.77 4.14
N ILE A 62 4.79 -1.78 4.93
CA ILE A 62 4.94 -1.80 6.38
C ILE A 62 5.89 -2.95 6.70
N SER A 63 6.98 -2.67 7.42
CA SER A 63 7.95 -3.69 7.78
C SER A 63 7.43 -4.55 8.93
N GLY A 64 8.15 -5.63 9.23
CA GLY A 64 8.03 -6.35 10.48
C GLY A 64 7.70 -7.81 10.29
N GLY A 65 7.14 -8.42 11.33
CA GLY A 65 6.73 -9.81 11.36
C GLY A 65 7.42 -10.61 12.48
N ALA A 66 7.14 -11.91 12.50
CA ALA A 66 7.55 -12.80 13.58
C ALA A 66 8.61 -13.84 13.17
N ARG A 67 8.93 -13.97 11.88
CA ARG A 67 9.86 -14.99 11.38
C ARG A 67 11.29 -14.46 11.44
N PRO A 68 12.25 -15.19 12.04
CA PRO A 68 13.65 -14.76 11.99
C PRO A 68 14.16 -14.65 10.54
N ALA A 69 14.81 -13.54 10.21
CA ALA A 69 15.32 -13.27 8.86
C ALA A 69 16.26 -14.39 8.35
N ALA A 70 17.11 -14.92 9.23
CA ALA A 70 18.00 -16.04 8.93
C ALA A 70 17.28 -17.32 8.46
N GLU A 71 16.06 -17.58 8.95
CA GLU A 71 15.26 -18.72 8.50
C GLU A 71 14.77 -18.53 7.06
N ILE A 72 14.34 -17.31 6.72
CA ILE A 72 13.93 -16.97 5.36
C ILE A 72 15.12 -17.03 4.40
N ALA A 73 16.26 -16.47 4.80
CA ALA A 73 17.49 -16.46 4.01
C ALA A 73 18.16 -17.85 3.88
N GLY A 74 17.82 -18.78 4.78
CA GLY A 74 18.43 -20.11 4.89
C GLY A 74 19.87 -20.10 5.41
N ARG A 75 20.32 -19.00 6.03
CA ARG A 75 21.67 -18.81 6.58
C ARG A 75 21.70 -17.60 7.52
N ALA A 76 22.67 -17.58 8.42
CA ALA A 76 22.88 -16.47 9.35
C ALA A 76 23.55 -15.26 8.69
N ASP A 77 24.38 -15.46 7.67
CA ASP A 77 25.19 -14.41 7.04
C ASP A 77 25.21 -14.54 5.51
N THR A 78 25.23 -13.41 4.81
CA THR A 78 25.46 -13.32 3.36
C THR A 78 26.65 -12.42 3.07
N ALA A 79 27.07 -12.36 1.79
CA ALA A 79 28.14 -11.47 1.37
C ALA A 79 27.81 -9.96 1.54
N THR A 80 26.55 -9.63 1.82
CA THR A 80 26.03 -8.25 1.96
C THR A 80 25.74 -7.85 3.40
N GLY A 81 25.83 -8.80 4.35
CA GLY A 81 25.55 -8.54 5.75
C GLY A 81 24.92 -9.75 6.47
N PRO A 82 24.71 -9.62 7.78
CA PRO A 82 24.04 -10.63 8.57
C PRO A 82 22.52 -10.64 8.31
N CYS A 83 21.89 -11.80 8.46
CA CYS A 83 20.45 -12.00 8.33
C CYS A 83 19.76 -11.90 9.69
N VAL A 84 19.77 -10.70 10.26
CA VAL A 84 19.21 -10.41 11.59
C VAL A 84 17.80 -9.80 11.51
N GLY A 85 17.12 -9.77 12.65
CA GLY A 85 15.77 -9.23 12.79
C GLY A 85 14.68 -10.22 12.38
N PHE A 86 13.48 -9.67 12.19
CA PHE A 86 12.26 -10.43 11.97
C PHE A 86 11.47 -9.87 10.79
N VAL A 87 10.98 -10.78 9.96
CA VAL A 87 10.22 -10.53 8.73
C VAL A 87 8.90 -11.29 8.75
N ASP A 88 8.01 -10.98 7.82
CA ASP A 88 6.78 -11.74 7.59
C ASP A 88 7.05 -13.09 6.91
N GLU A 89 6.07 -13.99 6.97
CA GLU A 89 6.16 -15.30 6.34
C GLU A 89 6.17 -15.22 4.80
N GLN A 90 5.43 -14.27 4.24
CA GLN A 90 5.37 -14.00 2.80
C GLN A 90 6.24 -12.77 2.46
N PRO A 91 6.81 -12.71 1.25
CA PRO A 91 7.54 -11.52 0.82
C PRO A 91 6.60 -10.31 0.66
N ASP A 92 7.07 -9.14 1.05
CA ASP A 92 6.35 -7.87 0.89
C ASP A 92 6.28 -7.45 -0.58
N HIS A 93 7.35 -7.72 -1.33
CA HIS A 93 7.46 -7.35 -2.73
C HIS A 93 8.02 -8.49 -3.58
N THR A 94 7.52 -8.56 -4.81
CA THR A 94 8.17 -9.30 -5.89
C THR A 94 8.69 -8.31 -6.94
N MET A 95 9.97 -8.45 -7.31
CA MET A 95 10.61 -7.66 -8.35
C MET A 95 11.09 -8.56 -9.49
N GLU A 96 10.57 -8.34 -10.68
CA GLU A 96 11.01 -8.97 -11.92
C GLU A 96 12.01 -8.06 -12.64
N LEU A 97 13.23 -8.56 -12.83
CA LEU A 97 14.24 -7.92 -13.66
C LEU A 97 14.24 -8.58 -15.04
N THR A 98 13.78 -7.85 -16.05
CA THR A 98 13.62 -8.37 -17.42
C THR A 98 14.95 -8.63 -18.13
N GLN A 99 16.03 -7.98 -17.69
CA GLN A 99 17.38 -8.11 -18.23
C GLN A 99 18.41 -7.93 -17.10
N PHE A 100 19.67 -8.24 -17.39
CA PHE A 100 20.80 -8.01 -16.49
C PHE A 100 21.00 -6.51 -16.21
N PHE A 101 21.30 -6.16 -14.96
CA PHE A 101 21.70 -4.82 -14.55
C PHE A 101 23.18 -4.80 -14.14
N ASN A 102 23.97 -3.96 -14.81
CA ASN A 102 25.36 -3.66 -14.41
C ASN A 102 25.44 -2.95 -13.05
N TYR A 103 24.39 -2.21 -12.71
CA TYR A 103 24.20 -1.59 -11.41
C TYR A 103 22.71 -1.40 -11.14
N LEU A 104 22.28 -1.83 -9.97
CA LEU A 104 20.97 -1.53 -9.39
C LEU A 104 21.16 -1.44 -7.87
N SER A 105 20.52 -0.46 -7.25
CA SER A 105 20.53 -0.23 -5.81
C SER A 105 19.10 -0.23 -5.30
N LEU A 106 18.83 -1.05 -4.29
CA LEU A 106 17.60 -1.06 -3.52
C LEU A 106 17.95 -0.54 -2.13
N GLN A 107 17.36 0.59 -1.73
CA GLN A 107 17.57 1.21 -0.42
C GLN A 107 16.25 1.44 0.27
N VAL A 108 16.16 1.02 1.53
CA VAL A 108 14.98 1.23 2.36
C VAL A 108 15.11 2.57 3.09
N GLN A 109 14.00 3.29 3.19
CA GLN A 109 13.85 4.49 4.00
C GLN A 109 12.68 4.28 4.96
N SER A 110 12.97 4.28 6.26
CA SER A 110 11.98 4.16 7.32
C SER A 110 12.37 5.09 8.49
N PRO A 111 11.39 5.59 9.28
CA PRO A 111 11.69 6.34 10.50
C PRO A 111 12.28 5.48 11.63
N GLU A 112 12.24 4.15 11.53
CA GLU A 112 12.81 3.22 12.50
C GLU A 112 13.78 2.25 11.80
N ASP A 113 14.58 1.54 12.59
CA ASP A 113 15.53 0.53 12.13
C ASP A 113 14.79 -0.64 11.45
N THR A 114 15.22 -0.99 10.24
CA THR A 114 14.63 -2.06 9.44
C THR A 114 15.71 -3.04 9.00
N THR A 115 15.29 -4.25 8.62
CA THR A 115 16.17 -5.27 8.04
C THR A 115 15.63 -5.69 6.68
N MET A 116 16.47 -6.22 5.80
CA MET A 116 16.06 -6.67 4.48
C MET A 116 16.61 -8.07 4.19
N VAL A 117 15.75 -8.91 3.63
CA VAL A 117 16.14 -10.17 3.00
C VAL A 117 15.69 -10.15 1.55
N ILE A 118 16.57 -10.54 0.63
CA ILE A 118 16.25 -10.72 -0.79
C ILE A 118 16.61 -12.14 -1.20
N ARG A 119 15.72 -12.80 -1.93
CA ARG A 119 15.96 -14.11 -2.56
C ARG A 119 15.67 -14.05 -4.05
N GLY A 120 16.53 -14.62 -4.87
CA GLY A 120 16.32 -14.65 -6.32
C GLY A 120 17.45 -15.34 -7.07
N PRO A 121 17.57 -15.10 -8.39
CA PRO A 121 18.68 -15.60 -9.20
C PRO A 121 20.03 -15.26 -8.57
N GLY A 122 20.83 -16.28 -8.24
CA GLY A 122 22.16 -16.13 -7.64
C GLY A 122 22.22 -16.37 -6.13
N GLY A 123 21.08 -16.39 -5.41
CA GLY A 123 21.02 -16.80 -4.01
C GLY A 123 20.15 -15.91 -3.12
N SER A 124 20.66 -15.65 -1.92
CA SER A 124 20.03 -14.81 -0.90
C SER A 124 21.01 -13.77 -0.37
N TRP A 125 20.47 -12.61 -0.01
CA TRP A 125 21.20 -11.47 0.50
C TRP A 125 20.44 -10.84 1.66
N CYS A 126 21.18 -10.42 2.67
CA CYS A 126 20.68 -9.74 3.84
C CYS A 126 21.46 -8.46 4.07
N ASN A 127 20.81 -7.48 4.67
CA ASN A 127 21.44 -6.27 5.19
C ASN A 127 20.49 -5.61 6.20
N ASP A 128 21.05 -4.91 7.18
CA ASP A 128 20.36 -4.08 8.19
C ASP A 128 20.92 -2.65 8.18
N ASP A 129 22.26 -2.51 8.14
CA ASP A 129 22.95 -1.24 8.25
C ASP A 129 23.61 -0.81 6.93
N TYR A 130 22.85 -0.15 6.04
CA TYR A 130 23.39 0.51 4.85
C TYR A 130 23.48 2.03 5.03
N GLU A 131 22.35 2.67 5.33
CA GLU A 131 22.28 4.13 5.54
C GLU A 131 21.26 4.44 6.64
N ASN A 132 21.65 5.24 7.64
CA ASN A 132 20.77 5.61 8.77
C ASN A 132 20.09 4.40 9.45
N ALA A 133 20.85 3.31 9.68
CA ALA A 133 20.35 2.04 10.22
C ALA A 133 19.22 1.37 9.40
N ASN A 134 19.06 1.79 8.15
CA ASN A 134 18.15 1.14 7.21
C ASN A 134 18.95 0.33 6.19
N PRO A 135 18.37 -0.74 5.66
CA PRO A 135 19.08 -1.69 4.85
C PRO A 135 19.14 -1.26 3.38
N GLY A 136 20.17 -1.72 2.70
CA GLY A 136 20.40 -1.45 1.30
C GLY A 136 21.28 -2.49 0.64
N ILE A 137 20.97 -2.82 -0.61
CA ILE A 137 21.77 -3.74 -1.43
C ILE A 137 21.97 -3.09 -2.80
N ALA A 138 23.23 -2.92 -3.19
CA ALA A 138 23.62 -2.37 -4.46
C ALA A 138 24.66 -3.25 -5.15
N GLY A 139 24.60 -3.33 -6.48
CA GLY A 139 25.55 -4.14 -7.24
C GLY A 139 25.01 -4.56 -8.60
N GLN A 140 25.56 -5.66 -9.12
CA GLN A 140 25.07 -6.30 -10.33
C GLN A 140 23.91 -7.23 -10.01
N TRP A 141 22.92 -7.29 -10.91
CA TRP A 141 21.75 -8.14 -10.74
C TRP A 141 21.46 -8.93 -12.01
N LEU A 142 21.24 -10.24 -11.85
CA LEU A 142 20.82 -11.12 -12.93
C LEU A 142 19.36 -10.85 -13.30
N SER A 143 18.98 -11.15 -14.55
CA SER A 143 17.56 -11.18 -14.92
C SER A 143 16.82 -12.29 -14.15
N GLY A 144 15.56 -12.03 -13.82
CA GLY A 144 14.66 -12.98 -13.18
C GLY A 144 13.87 -12.35 -12.02
N THR A 145 13.20 -13.21 -11.25
CA THR A 145 12.29 -12.78 -10.18
C THR A 145 12.96 -12.83 -8.82
N TYR A 146 12.85 -11.74 -8.07
CA TYR A 146 13.35 -11.57 -6.73
C TYR A 146 12.18 -11.38 -5.77
N GLN A 147 12.25 -12.05 -4.63
CA GLN A 147 11.35 -11.88 -3.49
C GLN A 147 12.08 -11.03 -2.44
N ILE A 148 11.39 -10.04 -1.89
CA ILE A 148 11.96 -9.04 -0.99
C ILE A 148 11.10 -9.02 0.27
N TRP A 149 11.75 -9.18 1.41
CA TRP A 149 11.17 -9.03 2.75
C TRP A 149 11.83 -7.83 3.42
N ILE A 150 11.03 -6.92 3.95
CA ILE A 150 11.45 -5.82 4.79
C ILE A 150 10.93 -6.07 6.20
N GLY A 151 11.86 -6.30 7.11
CA GLY A 151 11.59 -6.60 8.50
C GLY A 151 11.91 -5.45 9.44
N SER A 152 11.81 -5.75 10.72
CA SER A 152 12.31 -4.89 11.79
C SER A 152 13.34 -5.65 12.63
N TYR A 153 14.24 -4.93 13.29
CA TYR A 153 15.21 -5.54 14.19
C TYR A 153 14.52 -6.26 15.36
N GLU A 154 13.44 -5.66 15.86
CA GLU A 154 12.59 -6.23 16.92
C GLU A 154 11.44 -7.06 16.33
N ARG A 155 11.10 -8.16 17.03
CA ARG A 155 9.98 -9.04 16.67
C ARG A 155 8.65 -8.30 16.81
N ASP A 156 7.74 -8.49 15.85
CA ASP A 156 6.39 -7.89 15.85
C ASP A 156 6.40 -6.36 15.98
N ARG A 157 7.50 -5.72 15.57
CA ARG A 157 7.60 -4.28 15.41
C ARG A 157 7.30 -3.93 13.97
N TYR A 158 6.42 -2.95 13.77
CA TYR A 158 5.95 -2.54 12.46
C TYR A 158 6.19 -1.05 12.24
N THR A 159 6.86 -0.69 11.15
CA THR A 159 7.11 0.71 10.75
C THR A 159 6.87 0.88 9.25
N PRO A 160 6.30 2.01 8.79
CA PRO A 160 6.18 2.27 7.36
C PRO A 160 7.56 2.45 6.71
N TYR A 161 7.68 2.03 5.45
CA TYR A 161 8.91 2.24 4.67
C TYR A 161 8.64 2.62 3.22
N VAL A 162 9.69 3.10 2.56
CA VAL A 162 9.80 3.27 1.10
C VAL A 162 11.06 2.58 0.62
N ILE A 163 10.96 1.73 -0.40
CA ILE A 163 12.12 1.23 -1.13
C ILE A 163 12.37 2.18 -2.30
N ARG A 164 13.57 2.74 -2.38
CA ARG A 164 14.05 3.49 -3.56
C ARG A 164 14.92 2.57 -4.40
N VAL A 165 14.54 2.39 -5.66
CA VAL A 165 15.27 1.57 -6.63
C VAL A 165 15.91 2.48 -7.66
N THR A 166 17.24 2.46 -7.77
CA THR A 166 18.01 3.27 -8.74
C THR A 166 18.96 2.42 -9.54
N ASN A 167 19.17 2.76 -10.81
CA ASN A 167 20.24 2.15 -11.64
C ASN A 167 21.40 3.13 -11.92
N GLN A 168 21.50 4.19 -11.13
CA GLN A 168 22.57 5.20 -11.17
C GLN A 168 23.38 5.14 -9.89
N ARG A 169 24.71 5.16 -10.02
CA ARG A 169 25.67 5.19 -8.90
C ARG A 169 25.73 6.57 -8.26
#